data_AF-A0A1X6ZPN3-F1
#
_entry.id   AF-A0A1X6ZPN3-F1
#
_cell.length_a   1.000
_cell.length_b   1.000
_cell.length_c   1.000
_cell.angle_alpha   90.00
_cell.angle_beta   90.00
_cell.angle_gamma   90.00
#
_symmetry.space_group_name_H-M   'P 1'
#
loop_
_entity.id
_entity.type
_entity.pdbx_description
1 polymer ?
#
loop_
_entity_poly.entity_id
_entity_poly.type
_entity_poly.pdbx_seq_one_letter_code
_entity_poly.pdbx_strand_id
1 'polypeptide(L)'
;MPQPDFDRLVLFGDSLTDAGEIFRLTSEVLAIPFPLESAGYAGVLSNGPVYSQTLPDLLGVDSEVFAVASAQAVGERPLWQVLGLDDPNPPFDGALVAPLILPDTTADDLSFDVNLGAQVDRFLAEPIEGDTAASFLIGLNDVSRLDLEDPGALFDAITLLNNVVESTRAAAQAVVDSGAADTVILYSFPNAAFLPGAADLDPVAVAALDVFVGLHEVALRDLASDLEDDGADAMVVDLNALTAEIDADMAAFGLEAKGPVLLGTGTDPQIILPADPGDLPTLFFPEDPAVAGLDPAQVQFFDFLHPTTAVHDVFAVYSAAAITRETHVLSEFTSIRLFDGDDHLILARGGSDFITLGGGDDIALGGTGNDTVFGNGDEDLILGGSGRDDVRGGTGDDLLAGGPGRDRLTGGSDDDTMIGGTGDDRVDGRSGDDVFVWAPGDGDDTIIGGSGNDTLYLAESAETAAALADAESGRSFWEAFFGTWDLGDLGLSVSGIEKVRLFASLEEIPGGSDGALADADLWGVV
;
A
#
# COMPACT_ATOMS: atom_id res chain seq x y z
N MET A 1 6.03 10.44 0.58
CA MET A 1 5.45 9.80 1.79
C MET A 1 6.41 10.03 2.94
N PRO A 2 5.93 10.40 4.13
CA PRO A 2 6.75 10.45 5.32
C PRO A 2 7.47 9.12 5.51
N GLN A 3 8.75 9.17 5.85
CA GLN A 3 9.46 7.95 6.22
C GLN A 3 8.93 7.48 7.57
N PRO A 4 8.65 6.18 7.74
CA PRO A 4 8.27 5.66 9.04
C PRO A 4 9.46 5.77 10.02
N ASP A 5 9.18 5.74 11.32
CA ASP A 5 10.20 5.84 12.38
C ASP A 5 11.04 4.55 12.55
N PHE A 6 11.06 3.65 11.55
CA PHE A 6 11.80 2.39 11.57
C PHE A 6 12.51 2.15 10.23
N ASP A 7 13.66 1.48 10.28
CA ASP A 7 14.48 1.18 9.10
C ASP A 7 14.25 -0.24 8.56
N ARG A 8 13.61 -1.12 9.36
CA ARG A 8 13.38 -2.53 9.04
C ARG A 8 11.95 -2.96 9.32
N LEU A 9 11.34 -3.72 8.40
CA LEU A 9 10.02 -4.31 8.54
C LEU A 9 10.09 -5.84 8.54
N VAL A 10 9.67 -6.47 9.64
CA VAL A 10 9.59 -7.92 9.78
C VAL A 10 8.12 -8.35 9.68
N LEU A 11 7.82 -9.29 8.79
CA LEU A 11 6.44 -9.68 8.49
C LEU A 11 6.14 -11.13 8.92
N PHE A 12 5.17 -11.26 9.82
CA PHE A 12 4.60 -12.52 10.30
C PHE A 12 3.19 -12.69 9.74
N GLY A 13 2.82 -13.92 9.41
CA GLY A 13 1.51 -14.16 8.85
C GLY A 13 1.33 -15.50 8.18
N ASP A 14 0.28 -15.58 7.37
CA ASP A 14 -0.09 -16.76 6.60
C ASP A 14 0.08 -16.57 5.09
N SER A 15 -0.82 -17.13 4.28
CA SER A 15 -0.70 -17.14 2.82
C SER A 15 -0.87 -15.77 2.17
N LEU A 16 -1.47 -14.79 2.84
CA LEU A 16 -1.54 -13.42 2.31
C LEU A 16 -0.21 -12.67 2.41
N THR A 17 0.67 -13.10 3.32
CA THR A 17 1.96 -12.44 3.64
C THR A 17 3.15 -13.27 3.17
N ASP A 18 3.00 -14.59 2.99
CA ASP A 18 4.08 -15.47 2.55
C ASP A 18 4.69 -15.05 1.21
N ALA A 19 6.00 -14.81 1.22
CA ALA A 19 6.80 -14.39 0.07
C ALA A 19 7.60 -15.54 -0.57
N GLY A 20 7.15 -16.79 -0.40
CA GLY A 20 7.72 -17.99 -1.02
C GLY A 20 8.33 -18.99 -0.03
N GLU A 21 8.12 -18.82 1.27
CA GLU A 21 8.62 -19.69 2.32
C GLU A 21 7.96 -21.07 2.28
N ILE A 22 6.64 -21.15 2.02
CA ILE A 22 6.00 -22.46 1.81
C ILE A 22 6.57 -23.19 0.60
N PHE A 23 6.91 -22.45 -0.46
CA PHE A 23 7.51 -23.01 -1.66
C PHE A 23 8.90 -23.57 -1.36
N ARG A 24 9.73 -22.81 -0.63
CA ARG A 24 11.03 -23.27 -0.16
C ARG A 24 10.89 -24.55 0.67
N LEU A 25 10.04 -24.54 1.70
CA LEU A 25 9.82 -25.68 2.59
C LEU A 25 9.34 -26.93 1.83
N THR A 26 8.39 -26.76 0.92
CA THR A 26 7.87 -27.90 0.13
C THR A 26 8.87 -28.39 -0.91
N SER A 27 9.76 -27.55 -1.42
CA SER A 27 10.83 -27.95 -2.36
C SER A 27 11.88 -28.86 -1.72
N GLU A 28 12.02 -28.79 -0.40
CA GLU A 28 12.95 -29.62 0.37
C GLU A 28 12.39 -31.03 0.62
N VAL A 29 11.05 -31.21 0.57
CA VAL A 29 10.40 -32.48 0.94
C VAL A 29 9.57 -33.11 -0.17
N LEU A 30 9.24 -32.37 -1.23
CA LEU A 30 8.45 -32.83 -2.38
C LEU A 30 9.23 -32.74 -3.70
N ALA A 31 9.04 -33.73 -4.56
CA ALA A 31 9.52 -33.73 -5.94
C ALA A 31 8.86 -32.64 -6.80
N ILE A 32 7.70 -32.16 -6.38
CA ILE A 32 6.98 -31.04 -6.99
C ILE A 32 6.54 -30.12 -5.83
N PRO A 33 7.19 -28.96 -5.64
CA PRO A 33 6.88 -28.02 -4.57
C PRO A 33 5.52 -27.32 -4.75
N PHE A 34 4.97 -26.78 -3.67
CA PHE A 34 3.71 -26.03 -3.66
C PHE A 34 3.87 -24.64 -3.01
N PRO A 35 3.18 -23.60 -3.53
CA PRO A 35 2.43 -23.61 -4.80
C PRO A 35 3.36 -23.83 -5.99
N LEU A 36 2.86 -24.39 -7.10
CA LEU A 36 3.72 -24.59 -8.27
C LEU A 36 4.20 -23.24 -8.81
N GLU A 37 5.46 -23.13 -9.24
CA GLU A 37 5.94 -21.94 -9.97
C GLU A 37 5.15 -21.66 -11.25
N SER A 38 4.57 -22.70 -11.86
CA SER A 38 3.73 -22.53 -13.05
C SER A 38 2.31 -22.06 -12.72
N ALA A 39 1.91 -22.15 -11.46
CA ALA A 39 0.61 -21.67 -10.99
C ALA A 39 0.76 -20.28 -10.40
N GLY A 40 1.69 -20.07 -9.46
CA GLY A 40 1.92 -18.80 -8.79
C GLY A 40 3.23 -18.11 -9.16
N TYR A 41 3.32 -16.81 -8.91
CA TYR A 41 4.53 -16.02 -9.16
C TYR A 41 5.63 -16.32 -8.15
N ALA A 42 6.78 -16.80 -8.61
CA ALA A 42 7.96 -17.03 -7.77
C ALA A 42 7.69 -17.86 -6.47
N GLY A 43 6.69 -18.76 -6.50
CA GLY A 43 6.34 -19.59 -5.35
C GLY A 43 5.38 -18.96 -4.33
N VAL A 44 4.78 -17.80 -4.62
CA VAL A 44 3.71 -17.21 -3.80
C VAL A 44 2.32 -17.64 -4.27
N LEU A 45 1.32 -17.50 -3.40
CA LEU A 45 -0.09 -17.82 -3.70
C LEU A 45 -0.80 -16.64 -4.39
N SER A 46 -0.18 -16.10 -5.44
CA SER A 46 -0.76 -15.05 -6.28
C SER A 46 -0.18 -15.11 -7.70
N ASN A 47 -0.72 -14.31 -8.62
CA ASN A 47 -0.21 -14.18 -9.99
C ASN A 47 0.93 -13.15 -10.15
N GLY A 48 1.38 -12.53 -9.05
CA GLY A 48 2.48 -11.57 -8.98
C GLY A 48 2.98 -11.42 -7.53
N PRO A 49 3.81 -10.40 -7.23
CA PRO A 49 4.23 -10.11 -5.86
C PRO A 49 3.05 -9.94 -4.90
N VAL A 50 3.25 -10.37 -3.65
CA VAL A 50 2.30 -10.11 -2.57
C VAL A 50 2.66 -8.80 -1.84
N TYR A 51 1.73 -8.25 -1.05
CA TYR A 51 1.91 -6.95 -0.42
C TYR A 51 3.16 -6.89 0.48
N SER A 52 3.56 -8.01 1.08
CA SER A 52 4.76 -8.10 1.93
C SER A 52 6.07 -7.93 1.15
N GLN A 53 6.04 -8.09 -0.17
CA GLN A 53 7.17 -7.84 -1.06
C GLN A 53 7.17 -6.41 -1.60
N THR A 54 6.00 -5.77 -1.74
CA THR A 54 5.84 -4.42 -2.30
C THR A 54 5.88 -3.32 -1.23
N LEU A 55 5.29 -3.56 -0.06
CA LEU A 55 5.17 -2.58 1.03
C LEU A 55 6.52 -2.05 1.55
N PRO A 56 7.56 -2.87 1.77
CA PRO A 56 8.86 -2.37 2.23
C PRO A 56 9.46 -1.35 1.25
N ASP A 57 9.31 -1.59 -0.05
CA ASP A 57 9.80 -0.68 -1.09
C ASP A 57 9.05 0.66 -1.06
N LEU A 58 7.74 0.67 -0.78
CA LEU A 58 6.93 1.89 -0.63
C LEU A 58 7.31 2.70 0.60
N LEU A 59 7.65 2.01 1.69
CA LEU A 59 8.07 2.62 2.95
C LEU A 59 9.53 3.08 2.93
N GLY A 60 10.36 2.54 2.01
CA GLY A 60 11.79 2.83 1.96
C GLY A 60 12.62 2.07 3.00
N VAL A 61 12.17 0.90 3.44
CA VAL A 61 12.74 0.13 4.56
C VAL A 61 13.25 -1.25 4.13
N ASP A 62 14.25 -1.78 4.84
CA ASP A 62 14.67 -3.17 4.68
C ASP A 62 13.57 -4.13 5.17
N SER A 63 13.51 -5.37 4.67
CA SER A 63 12.48 -6.31 5.13
C SER A 63 12.91 -7.76 5.24
N GLU A 64 12.18 -8.49 6.08
CA GLU A 64 12.28 -9.93 6.23
C GLU A 64 10.91 -10.57 6.47
N VAL A 65 10.60 -11.64 5.73
CA VAL A 65 9.29 -12.30 5.77
C VAL A 65 9.45 -13.67 6.44
N PHE A 66 8.84 -13.83 7.62
CA PHE A 66 8.75 -15.11 8.34
C PHE A 66 7.43 -15.83 8.13
N ALA A 67 6.45 -15.15 7.51
CA ALA A 67 5.14 -15.68 7.17
C ALA A 67 5.25 -16.96 6.33
N VAL A 68 4.36 -17.92 6.62
CA VAL A 68 4.30 -19.20 5.91
C VAL A 68 2.86 -19.48 5.53
N ALA A 69 2.60 -19.81 4.28
CA ALA A 69 1.26 -20.17 3.86
C ALA A 69 0.71 -21.34 4.68
N SER A 70 -0.60 -21.29 4.98
CA SER A 70 -1.28 -22.21 5.89
C SER A 70 -0.93 -22.07 7.37
N ALA A 71 -0.09 -21.12 7.77
CA ALA A 71 0.13 -20.81 9.17
C ALA A 71 -1.16 -20.41 9.88
N GLN A 72 -1.18 -20.68 11.16
CA GLN A 72 -2.26 -20.35 12.07
C GLN A 72 -1.73 -19.51 13.22
N ALA A 73 -2.63 -18.74 13.83
CA ALA A 73 -2.32 -18.03 15.05
C ALA A 73 -2.17 -19.03 16.21
N VAL A 74 -3.03 -20.05 16.30
CA VAL A 74 -3.16 -20.89 17.49
C VAL A 74 -2.43 -22.22 17.38
N GLY A 75 -1.59 -22.53 18.38
CA GLY A 75 -0.97 -23.85 18.55
C GLY A 75 0.20 -24.11 17.60
N GLU A 76 0.50 -25.38 17.37
CA GLU A 76 1.53 -25.85 16.44
C GLU A 76 0.88 -26.44 15.19
N ARG A 77 1.48 -26.20 14.01
CA ARG A 77 1.08 -26.82 12.74
C ARG A 77 2.34 -27.24 11.99
N PRO A 78 2.84 -28.45 12.25
CA PRO A 78 3.98 -28.96 11.50
C PRO A 78 3.63 -29.16 10.02
N LEU A 79 4.64 -29.06 9.16
CA LEU A 79 4.53 -29.14 7.70
C LEU A 79 3.78 -30.40 7.23
N TRP A 80 3.92 -31.54 7.90
CA TRP A 80 3.18 -32.75 7.57
C TRP A 80 1.65 -32.57 7.65
N GLN A 81 1.14 -31.74 8.57
CA GLN A 81 -0.29 -31.41 8.64
C GLN A 81 -0.72 -30.49 7.50
N VAL A 82 0.15 -29.55 7.10
CA VAL A 82 -0.09 -28.69 5.93
C VAL A 82 -0.19 -29.53 4.67
N LEU A 83 0.65 -30.56 4.57
CA LEU A 83 0.69 -31.54 3.48
C LEU A 83 -0.44 -32.59 3.54
N GLY A 84 -1.28 -32.58 4.57
CA GLY A 84 -2.38 -33.53 4.74
C GLY A 84 -1.92 -34.96 5.02
N LEU A 85 -0.77 -35.14 5.68
CA LEU A 85 -0.28 -36.42 6.18
C LEU A 85 -0.90 -36.71 7.56
N ASP A 86 -1.00 -37.99 7.93
CA ASP A 86 -1.48 -38.41 9.25
C ASP A 86 -0.36 -38.42 10.33
N ASP A 87 0.89 -38.66 9.91
CA ASP A 87 2.09 -38.74 10.76
C ASP A 87 3.32 -38.27 9.96
N PRO A 88 4.36 -37.68 10.59
CA PRO A 88 5.61 -37.34 9.91
C PRO A 88 6.42 -38.57 9.47
N ASN A 89 6.07 -39.77 9.92
CA ASN A 89 6.73 -41.01 9.54
C ASN A 89 5.89 -41.83 8.56
N PRO A 90 6.53 -42.51 7.58
CA PRO A 90 5.83 -43.45 6.71
C PRO A 90 5.25 -44.65 7.51
N PRO A 91 4.18 -45.28 7.01
CA PRO A 91 3.59 -45.10 5.69
C PRO A 91 2.60 -43.93 5.60
N PHE A 92 2.68 -43.16 4.52
CA PHE A 92 1.78 -42.03 4.22
C PHE A 92 0.52 -42.51 3.48
N ASP A 93 -0.14 -43.53 4.03
CA ASP A 93 -1.27 -44.18 3.37
C ASP A 93 -2.44 -43.20 3.20
N GLY A 94 -2.88 -42.98 1.95
CA GLY A 94 -4.09 -42.19 1.66
C GLY A 94 -3.88 -40.69 1.42
N ALA A 95 -2.69 -40.15 1.69
CA ALA A 95 -2.40 -38.75 1.37
C ALA A 95 -2.11 -38.54 -0.13
N LEU A 96 -2.71 -37.49 -0.71
CA LEU A 96 -2.54 -37.17 -2.14
C LEU A 96 -1.07 -36.90 -2.50
N VAL A 97 -0.33 -36.27 -1.60
CA VAL A 97 1.07 -35.89 -1.79
C VAL A 97 2.05 -37.02 -1.49
N ALA A 98 1.60 -38.16 -0.93
CA ALA A 98 2.47 -39.27 -0.56
C ALA A 98 3.41 -39.76 -1.70
N PRO A 99 2.96 -39.84 -2.97
CA PRO A 99 3.83 -40.23 -4.08
C PRO A 99 4.87 -39.17 -4.47
N LEU A 100 4.70 -37.92 -4.02
CA LEU A 100 5.58 -36.80 -4.32
C LEU A 100 6.67 -36.60 -3.26
N ILE A 101 6.55 -37.23 -2.08
CA ILE A 101 7.54 -37.08 -1.01
C ILE A 101 8.90 -37.62 -1.47
N LEU A 102 9.95 -36.82 -1.31
CA LEU A 102 11.30 -37.19 -1.70
C LEU A 102 11.80 -38.39 -0.89
N PRO A 103 12.61 -39.29 -1.49
CA PRO A 103 13.06 -40.51 -0.80
C PRO A 103 13.93 -40.27 0.44
N ASP A 104 14.55 -39.10 0.54
CA ASP A 104 15.45 -38.67 1.62
C ASP A 104 14.77 -37.75 2.66
N THR A 105 13.50 -37.38 2.46
CA THR A 105 12.70 -36.64 3.44
C THR A 105 12.66 -37.37 4.78
N THR A 106 12.99 -36.65 5.85
CA THR A 106 12.97 -37.15 7.22
C THR A 106 11.74 -36.67 7.99
N ALA A 107 11.47 -37.30 9.14
CA ALA A 107 10.40 -36.85 10.03
C ALA A 107 10.67 -35.44 10.59
N ASP A 108 11.94 -35.05 10.74
CA ASP A 108 12.31 -33.71 11.23
C ASP A 108 12.00 -32.65 10.18
N ASP A 109 12.31 -32.90 8.89
CA ASP A 109 11.97 -32.00 7.78
C ASP A 109 10.45 -31.76 7.70
N LEU A 110 9.67 -32.83 7.91
CA LEU A 110 8.21 -32.80 7.93
C LEU A 110 7.62 -32.19 9.21
N SER A 111 8.40 -32.06 10.28
CA SER A 111 7.94 -31.52 11.57
C SER A 111 8.24 -30.04 11.76
N PHE A 112 8.70 -29.35 10.71
CA PHE A 112 8.87 -27.89 10.72
C PHE A 112 7.53 -27.21 11.05
N ASP A 113 7.46 -26.49 12.18
CA ASP A 113 6.26 -25.79 12.59
C ASP A 113 6.10 -24.47 11.84
N VAL A 114 4.97 -24.30 11.15
CA VAL A 114 4.69 -23.12 10.32
C VAL A 114 3.93 -22.03 11.08
N ASN A 115 3.39 -22.31 12.26
CA ASN A 115 2.50 -21.40 12.98
C ASN A 115 3.20 -20.17 13.57
N LEU A 116 2.39 -19.16 13.90
CA LEU A 116 2.85 -17.85 14.36
C LEU A 116 3.91 -17.92 15.47
N GLY A 117 3.70 -18.77 16.49
CA GLY A 117 4.66 -18.93 17.58
C GLY A 117 6.03 -19.36 17.08
N ALA A 118 6.10 -20.34 16.17
CA ALA A 118 7.35 -20.80 15.57
C ALA A 118 7.96 -19.78 14.59
N GLN A 119 7.15 -18.94 13.94
CA GLN A 119 7.65 -17.82 13.14
C GLN A 119 8.39 -16.80 14.03
N VAL A 120 7.77 -16.41 15.14
CA VAL A 120 8.37 -15.48 16.12
C VAL A 120 9.59 -16.09 16.80
N ASP A 121 9.54 -17.37 17.19
CA ASP A 121 10.70 -18.05 17.79
C ASP A 121 11.92 -18.06 16.85
N ARG A 122 11.71 -18.23 15.54
CA ARG A 122 12.78 -18.16 14.53
C ARG A 122 13.36 -16.76 14.43
N PHE A 123 12.50 -15.74 14.36
CA PHE A 123 12.95 -14.34 14.34
C PHE A 123 13.74 -13.98 15.60
N LEU A 124 13.25 -14.34 16.79
CA LEU A 124 13.91 -14.06 18.06
C LEU A 124 15.20 -14.86 18.29
N ALA A 125 15.46 -15.88 17.46
CA ALA A 125 16.74 -16.59 17.47
C ALA A 125 17.84 -15.83 16.71
N GLU A 126 17.49 -14.82 15.92
CA GLU A 126 18.42 -13.97 15.18
C GLU A 126 18.92 -12.77 16.02
N PRO A 127 20.06 -12.16 15.66
CA PRO A 127 20.50 -10.93 16.30
C PRO A 127 19.49 -9.80 16.08
N ILE A 128 19.20 -9.06 17.15
CA ILE A 128 18.40 -7.82 17.07
C ILE A 128 19.22 -6.75 16.35
N GLU A 129 18.67 -6.14 15.31
CA GLU A 129 19.32 -5.13 14.47
C GLU A 129 18.36 -3.97 14.16
N GLY A 130 18.84 -2.74 14.35
CA GLY A 130 18.15 -1.51 13.90
C GLY A 130 16.84 -1.19 14.62
N ASP A 131 16.20 -0.12 14.17
CA ASP A 131 14.83 0.26 14.56
C ASP A 131 13.88 -0.56 13.67
N THR A 132 13.09 -1.45 14.29
CA THR A 132 12.36 -2.52 13.60
C THR A 132 10.88 -2.44 13.89
N ALA A 133 10.05 -2.50 12.84
CA ALA A 133 8.63 -2.78 12.94
C ALA A 133 8.34 -4.27 12.74
N ALA A 134 7.44 -4.81 13.57
CA ALA A 134 6.93 -6.16 13.44
C ALA A 134 5.46 -6.13 13.01
N SER A 135 5.15 -6.78 11.89
CA SER A 135 3.82 -6.80 11.30
C SER A 135 3.14 -8.16 11.43
N PHE A 136 1.84 -8.17 11.73
CA PHE A 136 1.06 -9.39 11.97
C PHE A 136 -0.24 -9.39 11.15
N LEU A 137 -0.30 -10.25 10.13
CA LEU A 137 -1.52 -10.60 9.39
C LEU A 137 -1.75 -12.11 9.48
N ILE A 138 -2.52 -12.54 10.48
CA ILE A 138 -2.63 -13.95 10.86
C ILE A 138 -4.01 -14.28 11.42
N GLY A 139 -4.47 -15.49 11.14
CA GLY A 139 -5.64 -16.09 11.81
C GLY A 139 -6.80 -16.44 10.89
N LEU A 140 -6.79 -16.01 9.61
CA LEU A 140 -7.82 -16.40 8.63
C LEU A 140 -7.92 -17.93 8.48
N ASN A 141 -6.79 -18.63 8.53
CA ASN A 141 -6.73 -20.09 8.50
C ASN A 141 -7.30 -20.77 9.75
N ASP A 142 -7.34 -20.10 10.90
CA ASP A 142 -8.03 -20.62 12.08
C ASP A 142 -9.54 -20.58 11.87
N VAL A 143 -10.03 -19.45 11.34
CA VAL A 143 -11.46 -19.14 11.14
C VAL A 143 -12.09 -19.99 10.04
N SER A 144 -11.33 -20.33 8.99
CA SER A 144 -11.81 -21.16 7.88
C SER A 144 -12.25 -22.57 8.29
N ARG A 145 -11.99 -22.98 9.53
CA ARG A 145 -12.41 -24.28 10.10
C ARG A 145 -13.75 -24.22 10.83
N LEU A 146 -14.34 -23.04 11.00
CA LEU A 146 -15.66 -22.91 11.61
C LEU A 146 -16.71 -23.46 10.65
N ASP A 147 -17.55 -24.37 11.14
CA ASP A 147 -18.76 -24.78 10.43
C ASP A 147 -19.82 -23.70 10.63
N LEU A 148 -19.82 -22.71 9.73
CA LEU A 148 -20.73 -21.55 9.79
C LEU A 148 -22.20 -21.93 9.55
N GLU A 149 -22.50 -23.17 9.14
CA GLU A 149 -23.87 -23.68 9.00
C GLU A 149 -24.46 -24.20 10.34
N ASP A 150 -23.63 -24.42 11.37
CA ASP A 150 -24.08 -24.82 12.71
C ASP A 150 -24.31 -23.60 13.63
N PRO A 151 -25.54 -23.33 14.10
CA PRO A 151 -25.81 -22.25 15.05
C PRO A 151 -25.04 -22.36 16.39
N GLY A 152 -24.58 -23.56 16.76
CA GLY A 152 -23.70 -23.78 17.91
C GLY A 152 -22.30 -23.21 17.71
N ALA A 153 -21.86 -23.08 16.45
CA ALA A 153 -20.53 -22.60 16.08
C ALA A 153 -20.32 -21.12 16.41
N LEU A 154 -21.35 -20.33 16.70
CA LEU A 154 -21.18 -18.91 17.08
C LEU A 154 -20.42 -18.74 18.41
N PHE A 155 -20.66 -19.60 19.39
CA PHE A 155 -19.92 -19.57 20.66
C PHE A 155 -18.51 -20.11 20.52
N ASP A 156 -18.34 -21.13 19.66
CA ASP A 156 -17.03 -21.67 19.31
C ASP A 156 -16.21 -20.65 18.52
N ALA A 157 -16.85 -19.85 17.67
CA ALA A 157 -16.27 -18.76 16.91
C ALA A 157 -15.76 -17.64 17.84
N ILE A 158 -16.55 -17.19 18.82
CA ILE A 158 -16.09 -16.19 19.80
C ILE A 158 -14.90 -16.71 20.62
N THR A 159 -14.94 -17.99 21.01
CA THR A 159 -13.84 -18.63 21.75
C THR A 159 -12.58 -18.74 20.89
N LEU A 160 -12.74 -19.14 19.62
CA LEU A 160 -11.65 -19.22 18.66
C LEU A 160 -11.06 -17.84 18.37
N LEU A 161 -11.89 -16.82 18.16
CA LEU A 161 -11.46 -15.44 17.96
C LEU A 161 -10.61 -14.97 19.14
N ASN A 162 -11.08 -15.21 20.36
CA ASN A 162 -10.32 -14.88 21.55
C ASN A 162 -8.96 -15.59 21.55
N ASN A 163 -8.90 -16.88 21.21
CA ASN A 163 -7.63 -17.59 21.14
C ASN A 163 -6.69 -17.04 20.05
N VAL A 164 -7.23 -16.66 18.89
CA VAL A 164 -6.47 -16.02 17.81
C VAL A 164 -5.86 -14.71 18.30
N VAL A 165 -6.70 -13.81 18.86
CA VAL A 165 -6.25 -12.51 19.39
C VAL A 165 -5.24 -12.68 20.52
N GLU A 166 -5.48 -13.58 21.47
CA GLU A 166 -4.52 -13.83 22.57
C GLU A 166 -3.20 -14.41 22.06
N SER A 167 -3.22 -15.24 21.02
CA SER A 167 -1.98 -15.75 20.41
C SER A 167 -1.22 -14.64 19.70
N THR A 168 -1.92 -13.80 18.93
CA THR A 168 -1.33 -12.60 18.29
C THR A 168 -0.77 -11.64 19.33
N ARG A 169 -1.49 -11.40 20.45
CA ARG A 169 -1.01 -10.62 21.59
C ARG A 169 0.28 -11.20 22.16
N ALA A 170 0.30 -12.51 22.45
CA ALA A 170 1.47 -13.16 23.02
C ALA A 170 2.69 -13.07 22.09
N ALA A 171 2.47 -13.22 20.78
CA ALA A 171 3.50 -13.08 19.74
C ALA A 171 4.05 -11.65 19.67
N ALA A 172 3.17 -10.65 19.56
CA ALA A 172 3.55 -9.24 19.53
C ALA A 172 4.28 -8.81 20.80
N GLN A 173 3.77 -9.20 21.97
CA GLN A 173 4.40 -8.90 23.26
C GLN A 173 5.78 -9.56 23.37
N ALA A 174 5.94 -10.81 22.91
CA ALA A 174 7.24 -11.49 22.96
C ALA A 174 8.31 -10.74 22.14
N VAL A 175 7.91 -10.20 20.98
CA VAL A 175 8.78 -9.36 20.16
C VAL A 175 9.15 -8.07 20.88
N VAL A 176 8.17 -7.34 21.43
CA VAL A 176 8.39 -6.09 22.18
C VAL A 176 9.24 -6.31 23.44
N ASP A 177 8.90 -7.31 24.27
CA ASP A 177 9.60 -7.63 25.52
C ASP A 177 11.07 -8.03 25.30
N SER A 178 11.36 -8.64 24.16
CA SER A 178 12.73 -8.99 23.77
C SER A 178 13.57 -7.78 23.34
N GLY A 179 12.92 -6.66 23.02
CA GLY A 179 13.51 -5.48 22.41
C GLY A 179 13.83 -5.65 20.93
N ALA A 180 13.24 -6.65 20.26
CA ALA A 180 13.49 -6.95 18.85
C ALA A 180 12.69 -6.07 17.88
N ALA A 181 11.59 -5.46 18.34
CA ALA A 181 10.85 -4.43 17.64
C ALA A 181 10.27 -3.45 18.65
N ASP A 182 10.20 -2.18 18.28
CA ASP A 182 9.56 -1.10 19.02
C ASP A 182 8.28 -0.60 18.34
N THR A 183 8.08 -0.94 17.07
CA THR A 183 6.83 -0.67 16.32
C THR A 183 6.08 -1.97 16.03
N VAL A 184 4.76 -1.99 16.20
CA VAL A 184 3.88 -3.14 15.94
C VAL A 184 2.75 -2.75 14.99
N ILE A 185 2.64 -3.46 13.87
CA ILE A 185 1.61 -3.23 12.85
C ILE A 185 0.68 -4.43 12.81
N LEU A 186 -0.58 -4.26 13.20
CA LEU A 186 -1.59 -5.31 13.23
C LEU A 186 -2.53 -5.16 12.04
N TYR A 187 -2.85 -6.24 11.35
CA TYR A 187 -3.82 -6.20 10.23
C TYR A 187 -5.15 -6.82 10.63
N SER A 188 -6.25 -6.09 10.39
CA SER A 188 -7.59 -6.68 10.52
C SER A 188 -7.84 -7.72 9.43
N PHE A 189 -8.87 -8.54 9.61
CA PHE A 189 -9.23 -9.51 8.56
C PHE A 189 -9.92 -8.80 7.40
N PRO A 190 -9.73 -9.27 6.15
CA PRO A 190 -10.56 -8.87 5.03
C PRO A 190 -12.05 -9.05 5.35
N ASN A 191 -12.88 -8.21 4.73
CA ASN A 191 -14.31 -8.22 4.85
C ASN A 191 -14.91 -9.56 4.41
N ALA A 192 -15.98 -9.99 5.08
CA ALA A 192 -16.63 -11.26 4.77
C ALA A 192 -17.15 -11.32 3.33
N ALA A 193 -17.71 -10.22 2.79
CA ALA A 193 -18.27 -10.15 1.45
C ALA A 193 -17.18 -10.17 0.36
N PHE A 194 -15.97 -9.73 0.69
CA PHE A 194 -14.82 -9.78 -0.21
C PHE A 194 -14.42 -11.23 -0.52
N LEU A 195 -14.52 -12.15 0.46
CA LEU A 195 -14.05 -13.52 0.29
C LEU A 195 -14.73 -14.26 -0.88
N PRO A 196 -13.99 -15.09 -1.65
CA PRO A 196 -14.57 -15.87 -2.74
C PRO A 196 -15.61 -16.85 -2.19
N GLY A 197 -16.76 -16.96 -2.85
CA GLY A 197 -17.85 -17.84 -2.40
C GLY A 197 -18.70 -17.28 -1.26
N ALA A 198 -18.42 -16.08 -0.74
CA ALA A 198 -19.29 -15.42 0.25
C ALA A 198 -20.74 -15.26 -0.25
N ALA A 199 -20.93 -15.08 -1.57
CA ALA A 199 -22.23 -15.01 -2.21
C ALA A 199 -23.03 -16.34 -2.16
N ASP A 200 -22.35 -17.46 -1.94
CA ASP A 200 -22.95 -18.81 -1.84
C ASP A 200 -23.31 -19.17 -0.39
N LEU A 201 -22.89 -18.38 0.60
CA LEU A 201 -23.19 -18.58 2.02
C LEU A 201 -24.63 -18.15 2.37
N ASP A 202 -25.22 -18.79 3.39
CA ASP A 202 -26.49 -18.32 3.94
C ASP A 202 -26.34 -16.91 4.56
N PRO A 203 -27.33 -16.01 4.43
CA PRO A 203 -27.24 -14.65 4.98
C PRO A 203 -26.91 -14.60 6.49
N VAL A 204 -27.28 -15.62 7.26
CA VAL A 204 -26.92 -15.73 8.68
C VAL A 204 -25.44 -16.03 8.87
N ALA A 205 -24.85 -16.87 8.01
CA ALA A 205 -23.42 -17.16 8.02
C ALA A 205 -22.59 -15.93 7.61
N VAL A 206 -23.06 -15.18 6.60
CA VAL A 206 -22.43 -13.90 6.21
C VAL A 206 -22.46 -12.90 7.38
N ALA A 207 -23.62 -12.71 8.01
CA ALA A 207 -23.75 -11.81 9.16
C ALA A 207 -22.91 -12.26 10.37
N ALA A 208 -22.74 -13.57 10.58
CA ALA A 208 -21.88 -14.09 11.63
C ALA A 208 -20.40 -13.82 11.35
N LEU A 209 -19.98 -13.96 10.09
CA LEU A 209 -18.62 -13.68 9.66
C LEU A 209 -18.32 -12.17 9.72
N ASP A 210 -19.26 -11.31 9.34
CA ASP A 210 -19.13 -9.84 9.50
C ASP A 210 -18.95 -9.43 10.97
N VAL A 211 -19.76 -10.00 11.86
CA VAL A 211 -19.63 -9.75 13.31
C VAL A 211 -18.28 -10.24 13.83
N PHE A 212 -17.82 -11.39 13.34
CA PHE A 212 -16.54 -11.95 13.71
C PHE A 212 -15.37 -11.06 13.27
N VAL A 213 -15.36 -10.63 12.01
CA VAL A 213 -14.33 -9.74 11.45
C VAL A 213 -14.32 -8.40 12.20
N GLY A 214 -15.48 -7.81 12.47
CA GLY A 214 -15.56 -6.58 13.25
C GLY A 214 -15.10 -6.73 14.71
N LEU A 215 -15.39 -7.85 15.36
CA LEU A 215 -14.88 -8.14 16.71
C LEU A 215 -13.36 -8.34 16.71
N HIS A 216 -12.80 -8.95 15.67
CA HIS A 216 -11.36 -9.09 15.50
C HIS A 216 -10.67 -7.72 15.42
N GLU A 217 -11.18 -6.84 14.56
CA GLU A 217 -10.66 -5.48 14.40
C GLU A 217 -10.68 -4.70 15.73
N VAL A 218 -11.80 -4.73 16.46
CA VAL A 218 -11.92 -4.07 17.78
C VAL A 218 -10.92 -4.64 18.78
N ALA A 219 -10.72 -5.95 18.78
CA ALA A 219 -9.78 -6.61 19.68
C ALA A 219 -8.30 -6.30 19.34
N LEU A 220 -7.98 -6.13 18.05
CA LEU A 220 -6.65 -5.68 17.63
C LEU A 220 -6.39 -4.22 18.04
N ARG A 221 -7.40 -3.35 17.99
CA ARG A 221 -7.27 -1.96 18.46
C ARG A 221 -7.04 -1.90 19.97
N ASP A 222 -7.70 -2.77 20.74
CA ASP A 222 -7.45 -2.93 22.18
C ASP A 222 -6.02 -3.42 22.45
N LEU A 223 -5.56 -4.44 21.70
CA LEU A 223 -4.17 -4.91 21.76
C LEU A 223 -3.16 -3.82 21.41
N ALA A 224 -3.38 -3.03 20.35
CA ALA A 224 -2.50 -1.93 20.00
C ALA A 224 -2.38 -0.93 21.17
N SER A 225 -3.51 -0.56 21.79
CA SER A 225 -3.52 0.31 22.98
C SER A 225 -2.76 -0.30 24.17
N ASP A 226 -2.87 -1.61 24.40
CA ASP A 226 -2.12 -2.30 25.45
C ASP A 226 -0.60 -2.24 25.19
N LEU A 227 -0.17 -2.43 23.93
CA LEU A 227 1.24 -2.36 23.53
C LEU A 227 1.80 -0.93 23.65
N GLU A 228 0.99 0.08 23.34
CA GLU A 228 1.32 1.50 23.55
C GLU A 228 1.54 1.83 25.04
N ASP A 229 0.69 1.31 25.92
CA ASP A 229 0.84 1.46 27.38
C ASP A 229 2.14 0.82 27.90
N ASP A 230 2.61 -0.24 27.23
CA ASP A 230 3.89 -0.91 27.50
C ASP A 230 5.11 -0.25 26.81
N GLY A 231 4.87 0.78 25.97
CA GLY A 231 5.89 1.65 25.40
C GLY A 231 6.34 1.33 23.98
N ALA A 232 5.63 0.45 23.26
CA ALA A 232 5.78 0.27 21.82
C ALA A 232 4.94 1.30 21.03
N ASP A 233 5.30 1.62 19.80
CA ASP A 233 4.37 2.24 18.85
C ASP A 233 3.50 1.15 18.22
N ALA A 234 2.18 1.25 18.26
CA ALA A 234 1.31 0.21 17.74
C ALA A 234 0.14 0.78 16.92
N MET A 235 -0.24 0.07 15.86
CA MET A 235 -1.33 0.48 14.98
C MET A 235 -2.09 -0.69 14.39
N VAL A 236 -3.29 -0.39 13.87
CA VAL A 236 -4.12 -1.34 13.13
C VAL A 236 -4.34 -0.85 11.70
N VAL A 237 -3.90 -1.63 10.71
CA VAL A 237 -4.25 -1.47 9.30
C VAL A 237 -5.57 -2.19 9.04
N ASP A 238 -6.59 -1.43 8.66
CA ASP A 238 -7.95 -1.94 8.56
C ASP A 238 -8.28 -2.50 7.15
N LEU A 239 -7.88 -3.75 6.91
CA LEU A 239 -8.20 -4.46 5.66
C LEU A 239 -9.70 -4.77 5.53
N ASN A 240 -10.44 -4.86 6.63
CA ASN A 240 -11.90 -5.03 6.60
C ASN A 240 -12.55 -3.86 5.86
N ALA A 241 -12.24 -2.63 6.25
CA ALA A 241 -12.75 -1.43 5.56
C ALA A 241 -12.34 -1.41 4.08
N LEU A 242 -11.05 -1.59 3.79
CA LEU A 242 -10.52 -1.57 2.42
C LEU A 242 -11.20 -2.58 1.51
N THR A 243 -11.32 -3.82 1.95
CA THR A 243 -11.86 -4.90 1.11
C THR A 243 -13.38 -4.84 0.98
N ALA A 244 -14.09 -4.23 1.95
CA ALA A 244 -15.50 -3.89 1.78
C ALA A 244 -15.70 -2.85 0.66
N GLU A 245 -14.79 -1.87 0.54
CA GLU A 245 -14.82 -0.89 -0.55
C GLU A 245 -14.50 -1.52 -1.91
N ILE A 246 -13.46 -2.37 -1.98
CA ILE A 246 -13.11 -3.14 -3.19
C ILE A 246 -14.31 -3.99 -3.66
N ASP A 247 -15.05 -4.59 -2.71
CA ASP A 247 -16.21 -5.39 -3.05
C ASP A 247 -17.40 -4.55 -3.53
N ALA A 248 -17.62 -3.39 -2.89
CA ALA A 248 -18.72 -2.49 -3.20
C ALA A 248 -18.58 -1.86 -4.59
N ASP A 249 -17.35 -1.55 -5.03
CA ASP A 249 -17.07 -0.97 -6.33
C ASP A 249 -15.76 -1.49 -6.96
N MET A 250 -15.80 -2.72 -7.47
CA MET A 250 -14.65 -3.35 -8.14
C MET A 250 -14.05 -2.47 -9.25
N ALA A 251 -14.91 -1.76 -9.99
CA ALA A 251 -14.49 -0.95 -11.13
C ALA A 251 -13.61 0.23 -10.70
N ALA A 252 -13.87 0.83 -9.53
CA ALA A 252 -13.07 1.90 -8.96
C ALA A 252 -11.60 1.48 -8.73
N PHE A 253 -11.35 0.18 -8.53
CA PHE A 253 -10.01 -0.38 -8.34
C PHE A 253 -9.41 -0.95 -9.64
N GLY A 254 -10.08 -0.79 -10.77
CA GLY A 254 -9.68 -1.38 -12.06
C GLY A 254 -10.02 -2.86 -12.19
N LEU A 255 -10.91 -3.39 -11.35
CA LEU A 255 -11.32 -4.79 -11.32
C LEU A 255 -12.67 -4.95 -12.02
N GLU A 256 -12.78 -5.95 -12.89
CA GLU A 256 -13.99 -6.27 -13.65
C GLU A 256 -14.69 -7.53 -13.13
N ALA A 257 -13.98 -8.38 -12.37
CA ALA A 257 -14.54 -9.62 -11.84
C ALA A 257 -13.90 -10.05 -10.52
N LYS A 258 -14.65 -10.82 -9.71
CA LYS A 258 -14.08 -11.48 -8.53
C LYS A 258 -13.10 -12.60 -8.92
N GLY A 259 -13.34 -13.30 -10.02
CA GLY A 259 -12.55 -14.48 -10.39
C GLY A 259 -13.11 -15.76 -9.77
N PRO A 260 -12.27 -16.80 -9.60
CA PRO A 260 -10.81 -16.75 -9.66
C PRO A 260 -10.23 -16.78 -11.08
N VAL A 261 -9.01 -16.28 -11.28
CA VAL A 261 -8.25 -16.42 -12.55
C VAL A 261 -7.93 -17.89 -12.81
N LEU A 262 -7.48 -18.62 -11.79
CA LEU A 262 -7.28 -20.07 -11.84
C LEU A 262 -8.41 -20.80 -11.12
N LEU A 263 -9.00 -21.80 -11.79
CA LEU A 263 -9.92 -22.71 -11.11
C LEU A 263 -9.14 -23.70 -10.22
N GLY A 264 -9.08 -23.42 -8.93
CA GLY A 264 -8.74 -24.38 -7.88
C GLY A 264 -9.93 -25.23 -7.40
N THR A 265 -10.03 -26.49 -7.86
CA THR A 265 -10.85 -27.59 -7.26
C THR A 265 -12.35 -27.69 -7.54
N GLY A 266 -12.90 -26.97 -8.52
CA GLY A 266 -14.23 -27.28 -9.10
C GLY A 266 -14.19 -28.28 -10.27
N THR A 267 -13.05 -28.38 -10.94
CA THR A 267 -12.73 -29.41 -11.94
C THR A 267 -11.31 -29.89 -11.63
N ASP A 268 -11.13 -31.20 -11.40
CA ASP A 268 -9.84 -31.79 -11.01
C ASP A 268 -8.66 -31.20 -11.80
N PRO A 269 -7.57 -30.77 -11.14
CA PRO A 269 -6.36 -30.33 -11.85
C PRO A 269 -5.88 -31.46 -12.76
N GLN A 270 -5.64 -31.17 -14.03
CA GLN A 270 -5.17 -32.21 -14.95
C GLN A 270 -3.68 -32.44 -14.72
N ILE A 271 -3.35 -33.52 -14.02
CA ILE A 271 -1.99 -34.06 -14.00
C ILE A 271 -1.72 -34.64 -15.39
N ILE A 272 -0.93 -33.93 -16.19
CA ILE A 272 -0.40 -34.45 -17.44
C ILE A 272 0.90 -35.16 -17.09
N LEU A 273 0.82 -36.49 -17.05
CA LEU A 273 2.01 -37.33 -16.92
C LEU A 273 2.78 -37.28 -18.26
N PRO A 274 4.07 -36.93 -18.27
CA PRO A 274 4.85 -36.93 -19.48
C PRO A 274 5.01 -38.34 -20.03
N ALA A 275 5.20 -38.44 -21.35
CA ALA A 275 5.41 -39.71 -22.01
C ALA A 275 6.75 -40.37 -21.62
N ASP A 276 7.74 -39.56 -21.24
CA ASP A 276 9.06 -40.00 -20.79
C ASP A 276 9.16 -39.99 -19.25
N PRO A 277 9.60 -41.08 -18.60
CA PRO A 277 9.69 -41.19 -17.14
C PRO A 277 10.71 -40.27 -16.45
N GLY A 278 11.44 -39.46 -17.21
CA GLY A 278 12.45 -38.52 -16.71
C GLY A 278 11.98 -37.06 -16.68
N ASP A 279 10.81 -36.77 -17.25
CA ASP A 279 10.22 -35.43 -17.25
C ASP A 279 9.28 -35.26 -16.05
N LEU A 280 9.11 -34.03 -15.58
CA LEU A 280 8.19 -33.74 -14.49
C LEU A 280 6.73 -33.70 -14.99
N PRO A 281 5.76 -34.21 -14.20
CA PRO A 281 4.34 -33.97 -14.42
C PRO A 281 4.04 -32.47 -14.54
N THR A 282 3.19 -32.08 -15.49
CA THR A 282 2.65 -30.71 -15.54
C THR A 282 1.22 -30.72 -15.02
N LEU A 283 0.93 -29.87 -14.04
CA LEU A 283 -0.43 -29.60 -13.56
C LEU A 283 -1.00 -28.44 -14.37
N PHE A 284 -2.10 -28.68 -15.06
CA PHE A 284 -2.84 -27.64 -15.76
C PHE A 284 -4.03 -27.19 -14.90
N PHE A 285 -4.03 -25.92 -14.53
CA PHE A 285 -5.17 -25.24 -13.93
C PHE A 285 -5.94 -24.55 -15.06
N PRO A 286 -7.16 -25.00 -15.38
CA PRO A 286 -7.96 -24.30 -16.36
C PRO A 286 -8.28 -22.89 -15.82
N GLU A 287 -8.11 -21.89 -16.68
CA GLU A 287 -8.63 -20.55 -16.42
C GLU A 287 -10.15 -20.63 -16.29
N ASP A 288 -10.72 -19.84 -15.37
CA ASP A 288 -12.17 -19.76 -15.25
C ASP A 288 -12.73 -19.12 -16.54
N PRO A 289 -13.60 -19.85 -17.29
CA PRO A 289 -14.22 -19.31 -18.50
C PRO A 289 -14.97 -17.98 -18.28
N ALA A 290 -15.38 -17.68 -17.04
CA ALA A 290 -16.03 -16.43 -16.68
C ALA A 290 -15.07 -15.22 -16.75
N VAL A 291 -13.76 -15.42 -16.58
CA VAL A 291 -12.74 -14.34 -16.61
C VAL A 291 -11.63 -14.55 -17.64
N ALA A 292 -11.62 -15.63 -18.42
CA ALA A 292 -10.62 -15.95 -19.45
C ALA A 292 -10.43 -14.90 -20.57
N GLY A 293 -11.23 -13.83 -20.59
CA GLY A 293 -11.09 -12.70 -21.51
C GLY A 293 -10.59 -11.41 -20.85
N LEU A 294 -10.36 -11.42 -19.54
CA LEU A 294 -9.90 -10.29 -18.74
C LEU A 294 -8.40 -10.41 -18.49
N ASP A 295 -7.72 -9.28 -18.37
CA ASP A 295 -6.36 -9.27 -17.85
C ASP A 295 -6.40 -9.68 -16.37
N PRO A 296 -5.49 -10.55 -15.88
CA PRO A 296 -5.44 -10.91 -14.46
C PRO A 296 -5.33 -9.71 -13.49
N ALA A 297 -4.83 -8.55 -13.95
CA ALA A 297 -4.85 -7.31 -13.16
C ALA A 297 -6.26 -6.73 -12.93
N GLN A 298 -7.26 -7.24 -13.65
CA GLN A 298 -8.67 -6.83 -13.55
C GLN A 298 -9.51 -7.84 -12.75
N VAL A 299 -8.89 -8.80 -12.08
CA VAL A 299 -9.59 -9.86 -11.34
C VAL A 299 -9.16 -9.82 -9.88
N GLN A 300 -10.10 -9.87 -8.93
CA GLN A 300 -9.77 -9.80 -7.49
C GLN A 300 -8.97 -11.02 -7.03
N PHE A 301 -9.37 -12.22 -7.45
CA PHE A 301 -8.82 -13.45 -6.92
C PHE A 301 -8.05 -14.27 -7.94
N PHE A 302 -6.87 -14.70 -7.52
CA PHE A 302 -6.00 -15.57 -8.27
C PHE A 302 -6.49 -17.02 -8.22
N ASP A 303 -6.84 -17.51 -7.03
CA ASP A 303 -7.52 -18.79 -6.81
C ASP A 303 -8.75 -18.61 -5.90
N PHE A 304 -9.38 -19.67 -5.40
CA PHE A 304 -10.60 -19.55 -4.57
C PHE A 304 -10.38 -18.97 -3.17
N LEU A 305 -9.16 -18.60 -2.81
CA LEU A 305 -8.82 -18.08 -1.48
C LEU A 305 -7.93 -16.84 -1.56
N HIS A 306 -7.03 -16.76 -2.53
CA HIS A 306 -5.93 -15.81 -2.54
C HIS A 306 -6.14 -14.71 -3.58
N PRO A 307 -5.92 -13.42 -3.21
CA PRO A 307 -6.03 -12.31 -4.12
C PRO A 307 -5.00 -12.33 -5.24
N THR A 308 -5.27 -11.61 -6.32
CA THR A 308 -4.28 -11.29 -7.35
C THR A 308 -3.29 -10.24 -6.85
N THR A 309 -2.16 -10.11 -7.55
CA THR A 309 -1.16 -9.06 -7.32
C THR A 309 -1.76 -7.65 -7.36
N ALA A 310 -2.80 -7.43 -8.18
CA ALA A 310 -3.47 -6.14 -8.25
C ALA A 310 -4.15 -5.76 -6.93
N VAL A 311 -4.78 -6.73 -6.25
CA VAL A 311 -5.32 -6.50 -4.91
C VAL A 311 -4.20 -6.38 -3.87
N HIS A 312 -3.12 -7.15 -3.99
CA HIS A 312 -1.97 -7.03 -3.10
C HIS A 312 -1.26 -5.67 -3.21
N ASP A 313 -1.20 -5.06 -4.40
CA ASP A 313 -0.67 -3.71 -4.58
C ASP A 313 -1.56 -2.67 -3.88
N VAL A 314 -2.88 -2.83 -3.95
CA VAL A 314 -3.83 -2.01 -3.18
C VAL A 314 -3.62 -2.19 -1.67
N PHE A 315 -3.39 -3.43 -1.20
CA PHE A 315 -3.06 -3.68 0.20
C PHE A 315 -1.76 -2.98 0.57
N ALA A 316 -0.71 -3.05 -0.25
CA ALA A 316 0.57 -2.41 0.02
C ALA A 316 0.43 -0.88 0.11
N VAL A 317 -0.26 -0.24 -0.83
CA VAL A 317 -0.47 1.21 -0.82
C VAL A 317 -1.31 1.65 0.37
N TYR A 318 -2.41 0.95 0.66
CA TYR A 318 -3.23 1.23 1.83
C TYR A 318 -2.47 1.07 3.15
N SER A 319 -1.63 0.04 3.22
CA SER A 319 -0.79 -0.21 4.39
C SER A 319 0.28 0.86 4.53
N ALA A 320 0.93 1.28 3.44
CA ALA A 320 1.92 2.34 3.47
C ALA A 320 1.31 3.64 3.99
N ALA A 321 0.17 4.06 3.44
CA ALA A 321 -0.57 5.24 3.90
C ALA A 321 -0.97 5.15 5.39
N ALA A 322 -1.45 3.98 5.83
CA ALA A 322 -1.79 3.75 7.23
C ALA A 322 -0.56 3.80 8.16
N ILE A 323 0.57 3.23 7.72
CA ILE A 323 1.82 3.12 8.49
C ILE A 323 2.52 4.46 8.66
N THR A 324 2.57 5.26 7.60
CA THR A 324 3.13 6.61 7.67
C THR A 324 2.18 7.62 8.34
N ARG A 325 1.04 7.13 8.87
CA ARG A 325 -0.02 7.90 9.54
C ARG A 325 -0.57 9.07 8.70
N GLU A 326 -0.64 8.88 7.39
CA GLU A 326 -1.37 9.71 6.44
C GLU A 326 -2.55 8.91 5.87
N THR A 327 -3.72 8.96 6.51
CA THR A 327 -4.96 8.38 5.96
C THR A 327 -5.60 9.42 5.01
N HIS A 328 -5.99 9.15 3.76
CA HIS A 328 -6.81 8.03 3.26
C HIS A 328 -6.57 7.70 1.77
N VAL A 329 -6.83 6.44 1.40
CA VAL A 329 -6.68 5.82 0.07
C VAL A 329 -7.75 6.23 -0.94
N LEU A 330 -7.42 6.17 -2.25
CA LEU A 330 -8.15 5.43 -3.34
C LEU A 330 -7.67 5.77 -4.77
N SER A 331 -7.06 4.84 -5.52
CA SER A 331 -6.88 4.96 -6.98
C SER A 331 -7.83 4.00 -7.71
N GLU A 332 -8.62 4.38 -8.73
CA GLU A 332 -8.38 5.40 -9.72
C GLU A 332 -9.56 5.66 -10.67
N PHE A 333 -9.88 6.93 -10.95
CA PHE A 333 -10.99 7.35 -11.83
C PHE A 333 -12.28 6.49 -11.77
N THR A 334 -12.92 6.53 -10.61
CA THR A 334 -14.30 7.04 -10.52
C THR A 334 -14.25 8.06 -9.41
N SER A 335 -14.42 9.35 -9.69
CA SER A 335 -14.42 10.43 -8.69
C SER A 335 -15.06 9.95 -7.38
N ILE A 336 -14.29 9.91 -6.31
CA ILE A 336 -14.81 9.48 -5.02
C ILE A 336 -15.21 10.75 -4.29
N ARG A 337 -16.53 10.96 -4.16
CA ARG A 337 -17.05 12.02 -3.28
C ARG A 337 -16.87 11.56 -1.84
N LEU A 338 -15.80 12.01 -1.20
CA LEU A 338 -15.51 11.71 0.20
C LEU A 338 -16.17 12.71 1.16
N PHE A 339 -16.64 13.85 0.64
CA PHE A 339 -17.28 14.91 1.42
C PHE A 339 -18.72 15.17 0.95
N ASP A 340 -19.57 15.72 1.82
CA ASP A 340 -20.97 16.02 1.52
C ASP A 340 -21.05 17.29 0.64
N GLY A 341 -21.06 17.16 -0.69
CA GLY A 341 -20.97 18.33 -1.57
C GLY A 341 -20.66 18.04 -3.03
N ASP A 342 -20.07 19.03 -3.71
CA ASP A 342 -19.54 18.90 -5.08
C ASP A 342 -18.06 18.46 -5.11
N ASP A 343 -17.40 18.34 -3.94
CA ASP A 343 -16.00 17.93 -3.72
C ASP A 343 -15.66 16.47 -4.16
N HIS A 344 -14.45 16.24 -4.70
CA HIS A 344 -13.98 15.01 -5.33
C HIS A 344 -12.52 14.68 -4.95
N LEU A 345 -12.23 13.41 -4.63
CA LEU A 345 -10.87 12.86 -4.71
C LEU A 345 -10.71 12.06 -6.01
N ILE A 346 -9.66 12.36 -6.76
CA ILE A 346 -9.24 11.66 -7.98
C ILE A 346 -7.77 11.28 -7.84
N LEU A 347 -7.44 10.01 -7.89
CA LEU A 347 -6.08 9.59 -8.20
C LEU A 347 -6.07 9.09 -9.67
N ALA A 348 -4.93 9.18 -10.34
CA ALA A 348 -4.56 8.65 -11.67
C ALA A 348 -3.19 7.94 -11.53
N ARG A 349 -2.93 6.84 -12.29
CA ARG A 349 -1.97 5.74 -11.92
C ARG A 349 -0.84 5.95 -12.86
N GLY A 350 -1.04 5.55 -14.10
CA GLY A 350 -0.03 5.58 -15.12
C GLY A 350 -0.63 5.63 -16.51
N GLY A 351 0.00 6.37 -17.40
CA GLY A 351 -0.59 6.72 -18.69
C GLY A 351 -0.38 8.19 -19.04
N SER A 352 -1.17 8.71 -19.95
CA SER A 352 -1.24 10.14 -20.17
C SER A 352 -2.71 10.50 -20.03
N ASP A 353 -3.04 11.02 -18.87
CA ASP A 353 -4.40 11.13 -18.38
C ASP A 353 -4.96 12.54 -18.61
N PHE A 354 -6.29 12.63 -18.68
CA PHE A 354 -7.00 13.89 -18.84
C PHE A 354 -8.04 13.99 -17.71
N ILE A 355 -7.68 14.76 -16.69
CA ILE A 355 -8.43 14.95 -15.44
C ILE A 355 -9.18 16.27 -15.51
N THR A 356 -10.46 16.26 -15.17
CA THR A 356 -11.28 17.47 -15.07
C THR A 356 -12.15 17.35 -13.84
N LEU A 357 -11.83 18.17 -12.85
CA LEU A 357 -12.48 18.36 -11.57
C LEU A 357 -13.74 19.24 -11.71
N GLY A 358 -14.49 19.37 -10.62
CA GLY A 358 -15.85 19.89 -10.59
C GLY A 358 -15.94 21.36 -10.20
N GLY A 359 -16.94 21.68 -9.38
CA GLY A 359 -16.75 22.70 -8.35
C GLY A 359 -16.68 21.97 -7.02
N GLY A 360 -16.41 22.65 -5.92
CA GLY A 360 -16.09 22.03 -4.64
C GLY A 360 -14.58 21.85 -4.45
N ASP A 361 -14.18 21.60 -3.20
CA ASP A 361 -12.77 21.55 -2.83
C ASP A 361 -12.21 20.16 -3.16
N ASP A 362 -11.60 19.99 -4.34
CA ASP A 362 -11.21 18.69 -4.89
C ASP A 362 -9.74 18.33 -4.58
N ILE A 363 -9.40 17.03 -4.59
CA ILE A 363 -8.02 16.53 -4.51
C ILE A 363 -7.75 15.68 -5.76
N ALA A 364 -6.66 15.93 -6.48
CA ALA A 364 -6.25 15.20 -7.68
C ALA A 364 -4.79 14.72 -7.65
N LEU A 365 -4.52 13.48 -8.08
CA LEU A 365 -3.18 12.93 -8.35
C LEU A 365 -3.12 12.45 -9.80
N GLY A 366 -2.15 12.88 -10.60
CA GLY A 366 -1.97 12.48 -12.01
C GLY A 366 -1.27 11.14 -12.20
N GLY A 367 -0.38 10.77 -11.27
CA GLY A 367 0.30 9.47 -11.31
C GLY A 367 1.57 9.48 -12.16
N THR A 368 1.69 8.60 -13.14
CA THR A 368 2.88 8.44 -13.99
C THR A 368 2.56 8.69 -15.45
N GLY A 369 3.34 9.53 -16.12
CA GLY A 369 3.29 9.82 -17.54
C GLY A 369 2.95 11.29 -17.83
N ASN A 370 2.12 11.62 -18.82
CA ASN A 370 1.97 13.03 -19.23
C ASN A 370 0.52 13.45 -19.10
N ASP A 371 0.21 14.07 -17.98
CA ASP A 371 -1.15 14.25 -17.54
C ASP A 371 -1.62 15.68 -17.81
N THR A 372 -2.92 15.85 -17.94
CA THR A 372 -3.55 17.17 -18.06
C THR A 372 -4.65 17.25 -17.01
N VAL A 373 -4.49 18.12 -16.02
CA VAL A 373 -5.41 18.25 -14.89
C VAL A 373 -6.03 19.64 -14.86
N PHE A 374 -7.36 19.70 -14.69
CA PHE A 374 -8.12 20.94 -14.53
C PHE A 374 -8.94 20.87 -13.24
N GLY A 375 -8.64 21.71 -12.25
CA GLY A 375 -9.37 21.90 -10.98
C GLY A 375 -10.76 22.52 -11.15
N ASN A 376 -10.81 23.57 -11.98
CA ASN A 376 -11.95 24.40 -12.28
C ASN A 376 -12.39 25.33 -11.16
N GLY A 377 -13.04 24.90 -10.08
CA GLY A 377 -13.67 25.84 -9.15
C GLY A 377 -13.69 25.40 -7.69
N ASP A 378 -13.58 26.39 -6.80
CA ASP A 378 -13.38 26.23 -5.35
C ASP A 378 -11.93 25.76 -5.02
N GLU A 379 -11.60 25.41 -3.77
CA GLU A 379 -10.20 25.26 -3.32
C GLU A 379 -9.65 23.83 -3.58
N ASP A 380 -8.79 23.64 -4.58
CA ASP A 380 -8.32 22.32 -5.00
C ASP A 380 -6.87 21.98 -4.56
N LEU A 381 -6.58 20.72 -4.23
CA LEU A 381 -5.23 20.15 -4.09
C LEU A 381 -4.89 19.26 -5.29
N ILE A 382 -3.95 19.67 -6.14
CA ILE A 382 -3.63 18.94 -7.39
C ILE A 382 -2.15 18.60 -7.49
N LEU A 383 -1.84 17.32 -7.60
CA LEU A 383 -0.49 16.78 -7.76
C LEU A 383 -0.37 16.12 -9.15
N GLY A 384 0.49 16.65 -10.01
CA GLY A 384 0.72 16.18 -11.38
C GLY A 384 1.30 14.77 -11.42
N GLY A 385 2.25 14.48 -10.54
CA GLY A 385 2.87 13.16 -10.46
C GLY A 385 4.21 13.18 -11.20
N SER A 386 4.54 12.13 -11.94
CA SER A 386 5.79 12.07 -12.69
C SER A 386 5.54 12.16 -14.20
N GLY A 387 6.29 13.00 -14.90
CA GLY A 387 6.44 12.99 -16.34
C GLY A 387 6.33 14.37 -16.97
N ARG A 388 5.28 14.72 -17.71
CA ARG A 388 5.15 16.08 -18.27
C ARG A 388 3.72 16.52 -18.23
N ASP A 389 3.41 17.29 -17.20
CA ASP A 389 2.04 17.54 -16.79
C ASP A 389 1.61 18.97 -17.13
N ASP A 390 0.33 19.16 -17.43
CA ASP A 390 -0.34 20.46 -17.58
C ASP A 390 -1.42 20.54 -16.50
N VAL A 391 -1.06 21.10 -15.35
CA VAL A 391 -1.89 21.25 -14.16
C VAL A 391 -2.46 22.67 -14.10
N ARG A 392 -3.77 22.77 -13.90
CA ARG A 392 -4.47 24.05 -13.78
C ARG A 392 -5.43 23.99 -12.61
N GLY A 393 -5.31 24.91 -11.67
CA GLY A 393 -6.22 25.09 -10.53
C GLY A 393 -7.58 25.55 -11.04
N GLY A 394 -7.85 26.84 -11.08
CA GLY A 394 -9.02 27.36 -11.76
C GLY A 394 -9.50 28.65 -11.16
N THR A 395 -10.51 28.57 -10.30
CA THR A 395 -11.00 29.68 -9.49
C THR A 395 -11.11 29.17 -8.07
N GLY A 396 -10.56 29.86 -7.09
CA GLY A 396 -10.43 29.34 -5.72
C GLY A 396 -8.97 29.43 -5.27
N ASP A 397 -8.74 29.24 -3.98
CA ASP A 397 -7.38 29.29 -3.42
C ASP A 397 -6.77 27.88 -3.55
N ASP A 398 -6.10 27.58 -4.68
CA ASP A 398 -5.65 26.22 -5.03
C ASP A 398 -4.22 25.90 -4.54
N LEU A 399 -3.92 24.62 -4.29
CA LEU A 399 -2.58 24.11 -4.05
C LEU A 399 -2.14 23.13 -5.16
N LEU A 400 -1.14 23.52 -5.94
CA LEU A 400 -0.71 22.78 -7.13
C LEU A 400 0.75 22.33 -7.03
N ALA A 401 1.03 21.05 -7.30
CA ALA A 401 2.39 20.53 -7.46
C ALA A 401 2.57 19.80 -8.79
N GLY A 402 3.67 20.06 -9.52
CA GLY A 402 3.98 19.37 -10.78
C GLY A 402 4.56 17.99 -10.52
N GLY A 403 5.65 17.93 -9.75
CA GLY A 403 6.37 16.70 -9.43
C GLY A 403 7.62 16.52 -10.31
N PRO A 404 8.14 15.31 -10.53
CA PRO A 404 9.31 15.11 -11.40
C PRO A 404 8.90 15.17 -12.86
N GLY A 405 9.44 16.12 -13.62
CA GLY A 405 8.92 16.30 -14.96
C GLY A 405 9.40 17.53 -15.69
N ARG A 406 8.58 18.01 -16.62
CA ARG A 406 8.78 19.32 -17.23
C ARG A 406 7.42 19.95 -17.37
N ASP A 407 6.96 20.49 -16.27
CA ASP A 407 5.56 20.68 -16.00
C ASP A 407 5.13 22.10 -16.29
N ARG A 408 3.81 22.24 -16.44
CA ARG A 408 3.15 23.51 -16.64
C ARG A 408 2.07 23.63 -15.58
N LEU A 409 2.28 24.56 -14.65
CA LEU A 409 1.33 24.88 -13.60
C LEU A 409 0.67 26.23 -13.92
N THR A 410 -0.62 26.33 -13.66
CA THR A 410 -1.35 27.61 -13.72
C THR A 410 -2.34 27.65 -12.56
N GLY A 411 -2.19 28.61 -11.64
CA GLY A 411 -3.08 28.82 -10.49
C GLY A 411 -4.48 29.16 -10.97
N GLY A 412 -4.75 30.44 -11.24
CA GLY A 412 -6.01 30.82 -11.87
C GLY A 412 -6.56 32.15 -11.37
N SER A 413 -7.68 32.11 -10.67
CA SER A 413 -8.17 33.27 -9.94
C SER A 413 -8.23 32.95 -8.46
N ASP A 414 -7.97 33.97 -7.65
CA ASP A 414 -7.90 33.88 -6.19
C ASP A 414 -6.51 33.36 -5.75
N ASP A 415 -6.25 33.20 -4.45
CA ASP A 415 -4.90 33.19 -3.89
C ASP A 415 -4.30 31.76 -3.91
N ASP A 416 -3.45 31.45 -4.89
CA ASP A 416 -2.96 30.08 -5.13
C ASP A 416 -1.58 29.79 -4.51
N THR A 417 -1.28 28.53 -4.18
CA THR A 417 0.06 28.05 -3.83
C THR A 417 0.59 27.02 -4.82
N MET A 418 1.80 27.22 -5.36
CA MET A 418 2.34 26.36 -6.43
C MET A 418 3.79 25.91 -6.20
N ILE A 419 4.05 24.63 -6.50
CA ILE A 419 5.36 23.97 -6.44
C ILE A 419 5.64 23.31 -7.80
N GLY A 420 6.73 23.70 -8.47
CA GLY A 420 7.10 23.09 -9.76
C GLY A 420 7.44 21.61 -9.60
N GLY A 421 8.43 21.33 -8.75
CA GLY A 421 8.99 20.01 -8.58
C GLY A 421 10.37 19.94 -9.21
N THR A 422 10.77 18.78 -9.73
CA THR A 422 12.09 18.63 -10.36
C THR A 422 11.99 18.62 -11.88
N GLY A 423 12.90 19.31 -12.56
CA GLY A 423 12.94 19.53 -13.99
C GLY A 423 12.48 20.94 -14.40
N ASP A 424 12.62 21.29 -15.68
CA ASP A 424 12.52 22.69 -16.11
C ASP A 424 11.06 23.17 -16.26
N ASP A 425 10.48 23.70 -15.19
CA ASP A 425 9.05 23.97 -15.06
C ASP A 425 8.63 25.38 -15.48
N ARG A 426 7.33 25.52 -15.73
CA ARG A 426 6.68 26.81 -15.95
C ARG A 426 5.48 26.97 -15.03
N VAL A 427 5.56 27.93 -14.12
CA VAL A 427 4.55 28.23 -13.12
C VAL A 427 4.00 29.65 -13.33
N ASP A 428 2.67 29.80 -13.39
CA ASP A 428 1.97 31.06 -13.73
C ASP A 428 0.75 31.24 -12.82
N GLY A 429 0.86 32.08 -11.78
CA GLY A 429 -0.18 32.24 -10.75
C GLY A 429 -1.44 32.96 -11.19
N ARG A 430 -1.31 33.83 -12.21
CA ARG A 430 -2.40 34.59 -12.85
C ARG A 430 -2.93 35.72 -11.97
N SER A 431 -4.01 35.53 -11.22
CA SER A 431 -4.64 36.62 -10.50
C SER A 431 -5.01 36.18 -9.11
N GLY A 432 -4.56 36.92 -8.10
CA GLY A 432 -4.55 36.43 -6.72
C GLY A 432 -3.28 36.94 -6.06
N ASP A 433 -3.23 36.93 -4.74
CA ASP A 433 -1.99 37.11 -3.98
C ASP A 433 -1.31 35.73 -3.81
N ASP A 434 -0.57 35.30 -4.84
CA ASP A 434 -0.12 33.92 -4.99
C ASP A 434 1.18 33.60 -4.23
N VAL A 435 1.37 32.34 -3.88
CA VAL A 435 2.56 31.79 -3.23
C VAL A 435 3.26 30.77 -4.14
N PHE A 436 4.57 30.88 -4.26
CA PHE A 436 5.41 29.95 -5.03
C PHE A 436 6.48 29.39 -4.12
N VAL A 437 6.80 28.09 -4.26
CA VAL A 437 7.87 27.45 -3.50
C VAL A 437 8.90 26.88 -4.48
N TRP A 438 10.18 27.07 -4.16
CA TRP A 438 11.29 26.57 -4.95
C TRP A 438 12.48 26.17 -4.08
N ALA A 439 13.18 25.12 -4.46
CA ALA A 439 14.34 24.61 -3.75
C ALA A 439 15.54 24.28 -4.69
N PRO A 440 16.76 24.21 -4.13
CA PRO A 440 17.92 23.77 -4.90
C PRO A 440 17.76 22.32 -5.38
N GLY A 441 17.59 22.13 -6.69
CA GLY A 441 17.39 20.81 -7.29
C GLY A 441 16.21 20.77 -8.25
N ASP A 442 15.33 21.76 -8.14
CA ASP A 442 14.08 21.87 -8.91
C ASP A 442 14.35 22.09 -10.39
N GLY A 443 15.42 22.78 -10.77
CA GLY A 443 15.80 22.95 -12.17
C GLY A 443 15.72 24.39 -12.64
N ASP A 444 15.73 24.59 -13.97
CA ASP A 444 15.71 25.92 -14.56
C ASP A 444 14.26 26.42 -14.77
N ASP A 445 13.64 26.94 -13.71
CA ASP A 445 12.22 27.26 -13.72
C ASP A 445 11.88 28.68 -14.15
N THR A 446 10.68 28.82 -14.72
CA THR A 446 10.07 30.12 -14.99
C THR A 446 8.86 30.35 -14.10
N ILE A 447 8.95 31.33 -13.21
CA ILE A 447 7.89 31.73 -12.27
C ILE A 447 7.33 33.09 -12.66
N ILE A 448 6.01 33.14 -12.82
CA ILE A 448 5.26 34.36 -13.11
C ILE A 448 4.16 34.45 -12.05
N GLY A 449 4.23 35.47 -11.19
CA GLY A 449 3.18 35.76 -10.20
C GLY A 449 1.89 36.13 -10.91
N GLY A 450 1.78 37.38 -11.30
CA GLY A 450 0.74 37.82 -12.20
C GLY A 450 0.17 39.15 -11.75
N SER A 451 -1.10 39.16 -11.37
CA SER A 451 -1.73 40.32 -10.76
C SER A 451 -2.16 40.03 -9.34
N GLY A 452 -1.56 40.73 -8.39
CA GLY A 452 -1.83 40.64 -6.96
C GLY A 452 -0.56 40.99 -6.21
N ASN A 453 -0.39 40.45 -5.00
CA ASN A 453 0.81 40.60 -4.19
C ASN A 453 1.47 39.25 -3.95
N ASP A 454 2.25 38.82 -4.92
CA ASP A 454 2.75 37.46 -5.02
C ASP A 454 4.04 37.31 -4.20
N THR A 455 4.25 36.13 -3.63
CA THR A 455 5.40 35.80 -2.79
C THR A 455 6.06 34.50 -3.22
N LEU A 456 7.36 34.54 -3.53
CA LEU A 456 8.18 33.34 -3.74
C LEU A 456 8.97 33.00 -2.47
N TYR A 457 8.87 31.76 -2.03
CA TYR A 457 9.62 31.18 -0.93
C TYR A 457 10.72 30.28 -1.49
N LEU A 458 11.96 30.54 -1.07
CA LEU A 458 13.14 29.76 -1.43
C LEU A 458 13.60 28.94 -0.22
N ALA A 459 13.84 27.64 -0.40
CA ALA A 459 14.34 26.80 0.67
C ALA A 459 15.69 27.33 1.18
N GLU A 460 15.88 27.45 2.49
CA GLU A 460 17.07 28.07 3.06
C GLU A 460 18.30 27.18 2.84
N SER A 461 19.25 27.72 2.09
CA SER A 461 20.56 27.14 1.89
C SER A 461 21.59 28.25 1.80
N ALA A 462 22.88 27.90 1.89
CA ALA A 462 23.94 28.87 1.68
C ALA A 462 23.88 29.51 0.27
N GLU A 463 23.35 28.78 -0.71
CA GLU A 463 23.22 29.21 -2.09
C GLU A 463 22.04 30.16 -2.27
N THR A 464 20.84 29.78 -1.82
CA THR A 464 19.63 30.62 -1.92
C THR A 464 19.73 31.88 -1.06
N ALA A 465 20.34 31.82 0.12
CA ALA A 465 20.58 32.99 0.95
C ALA A 465 21.55 33.99 0.31
N ALA A 466 22.60 33.50 -0.36
CA ALA A 466 23.53 34.34 -1.09
C ALA A 466 22.86 34.98 -2.32
N ALA A 467 22.14 34.19 -3.12
CA ALA A 467 21.42 34.66 -4.29
C ALA A 467 20.36 35.71 -3.93
N LEU A 468 19.57 35.49 -2.87
CA LEU A 468 18.59 36.47 -2.41
C LEU A 468 19.24 37.76 -1.92
N ALA A 469 20.31 37.68 -1.12
CA ALA A 469 21.01 38.86 -0.63
C ALA A 469 21.60 39.70 -1.78
N ASP A 470 22.14 39.03 -2.79
CA ASP A 470 22.65 39.68 -4.00
C ASP A 470 21.52 40.32 -4.80
N ALA A 471 20.42 39.59 -5.03
CA ALA A 471 19.22 40.07 -5.72
C ALA A 471 18.60 41.30 -5.02
N GLU A 472 18.48 41.28 -3.69
CA GLU A 472 17.97 42.41 -2.90
C GLU A 472 18.87 43.64 -2.98
N SER A 473 20.20 43.44 -2.93
CA SER A 473 21.17 44.53 -3.00
C SER A 473 21.23 45.19 -4.39
N GLY A 474 20.99 44.38 -5.43
CA GLY A 474 21.00 44.78 -6.83
C GLY A 474 19.66 45.32 -7.36
N ARG A 475 18.56 45.10 -6.63
CA ARG A 475 17.21 45.38 -7.12
C ARG A 475 16.96 46.86 -7.39
N SER A 476 16.67 47.19 -8.65
CA SER A 476 16.27 48.52 -9.07
C SER A 476 14.80 48.81 -8.74
N PHE A 477 14.42 50.09 -8.81
CA PHE A 477 13.02 50.49 -8.67
C PHE A 477 12.11 49.80 -9.71
N TRP A 478 12.57 49.60 -10.94
CA TRP A 478 11.74 49.01 -11.99
C TRP A 478 11.56 47.50 -11.80
N GLU A 479 12.59 46.79 -11.36
CA GLU A 479 12.47 45.37 -10.97
C GLU A 479 11.55 45.22 -9.77
N ALA A 480 11.68 46.09 -8.76
CA ALA A 480 10.75 46.12 -7.64
C ALA A 480 9.31 46.44 -8.05
N PHE A 481 9.10 47.34 -9.02
CA PHE A 481 7.77 47.72 -9.50
C PHE A 481 7.10 46.64 -10.35
N PHE A 482 7.86 45.85 -11.11
CA PHE A 482 7.34 44.77 -11.95
C PHE A 482 7.48 43.39 -11.30
N GLY A 483 7.82 43.32 -10.01
CA GLY A 483 8.01 42.06 -9.31
C GLY A 483 9.09 41.16 -9.91
N THR A 484 10.10 41.73 -10.58
CA THR A 484 11.20 40.97 -11.18
C THR A 484 12.30 40.75 -10.16
N TRP A 485 12.89 39.56 -10.15
CA TRP A 485 14.02 39.19 -9.31
C TRP A 485 15.13 38.55 -10.15
N ASP A 486 16.37 38.96 -9.91
CA ASP A 486 17.53 38.38 -10.56
C ASP A 486 18.03 37.19 -9.72
N LEU A 487 17.42 36.03 -9.97
CA LEU A 487 17.75 34.76 -9.32
C LEU A 487 18.30 33.75 -10.34
N GLY A 488 18.84 34.23 -11.47
CA GLY A 488 19.32 33.37 -12.55
C GLY A 488 20.52 32.49 -12.16
N ASP A 489 21.26 32.86 -11.11
CA ASP A 489 22.31 32.00 -10.53
C ASP A 489 21.73 30.72 -9.87
N LEU A 490 20.43 30.72 -9.55
CA LEU A 490 19.67 29.55 -9.08
C LEU A 490 18.96 28.80 -10.22
N GLY A 491 19.06 29.25 -11.48
CA GLY A 491 18.26 28.71 -12.58
C GLY A 491 16.86 29.37 -12.72
N LEU A 492 16.52 30.33 -11.84
CA LEU A 492 15.19 30.93 -11.77
C LEU A 492 15.00 32.15 -12.67
N SER A 493 13.93 32.14 -13.48
CA SER A 493 13.40 33.30 -14.18
C SER A 493 12.11 33.80 -13.51
N VAL A 494 12.21 34.86 -12.70
CA VAL A 494 11.10 35.34 -11.86
C VAL A 494 10.58 36.71 -12.29
N SER A 495 9.26 36.83 -12.47
CA SER A 495 8.58 38.09 -12.76
C SER A 495 7.21 38.19 -12.10
N GLY A 496 6.73 39.40 -11.85
CA GLY A 496 5.44 39.60 -11.18
C GLY A 496 5.39 39.13 -9.74
N ILE A 497 6.54 38.97 -9.06
CA ILE A 497 6.63 38.60 -7.64
C ILE A 497 7.00 39.81 -6.78
N GLU A 498 6.10 40.23 -5.89
CA GLU A 498 6.30 41.38 -5.01
C GLU A 498 7.34 41.09 -3.92
N LYS A 499 7.37 39.85 -3.39
CA LYS A 499 8.22 39.46 -2.26
C LYS A 499 8.93 38.14 -2.52
N VAL A 500 10.20 38.05 -2.11
CA VAL A 500 10.92 36.77 -2.01
C VAL A 500 11.34 36.58 -0.56
N ARG A 501 11.21 35.36 -0.05
CA ARG A 501 11.59 35.00 1.32
C ARG A 501 12.39 33.70 1.32
N LEU A 502 13.23 33.56 2.33
CA LEU A 502 13.80 32.27 2.68
C LEU A 502 12.87 31.60 3.68
N PHE A 503 12.83 30.28 3.64
CA PHE A 503 12.19 29.49 4.67
C PHE A 503 13.13 28.36 5.12
N ALA A 504 13.23 28.16 6.42
CA ALA A 504 13.99 27.05 7.00
C ALA A 504 13.13 25.79 7.21
N SER A 505 11.81 25.98 7.26
CA SER A 505 10.80 24.93 7.35
C SER A 505 9.52 25.37 6.66
N LEU A 506 8.72 24.40 6.20
CA LEU A 506 7.45 24.64 5.53
C LEU A 506 6.45 25.43 6.42
N GLU A 507 6.55 25.33 7.75
CA GLU A 507 5.75 26.12 8.71
C GLU A 507 5.91 27.65 8.55
N GLU A 508 6.98 28.12 7.91
CA GLU A 508 7.23 29.55 7.67
C GLU A 508 6.51 30.07 6.42
N ILE A 509 5.94 29.18 5.61
CA ILE A 509 5.14 29.48 4.41
C ILE A 509 3.66 29.56 4.81
N PRO A 510 2.88 30.56 4.34
CA PRO A 510 1.44 30.61 4.54
C PRO A 510 0.77 29.30 4.11
N GLY A 511 -0.05 28.70 4.97
CA GLY A 511 -0.65 27.37 4.75
C GLY A 511 0.24 26.19 5.16
N GLY A 512 1.52 26.39 5.45
CA GLY A 512 2.48 25.30 5.72
C GLY A 512 2.47 24.74 7.14
N SER A 513 1.76 25.38 8.09
CA SER A 513 1.53 24.82 9.43
C SER A 513 0.43 23.76 9.48
N ASP A 514 -0.35 23.65 8.40
CA ASP A 514 -1.59 22.88 8.36
C ASP A 514 -1.43 21.54 7.61
N GLY A 515 -0.18 21.17 7.24
CA GLY A 515 0.20 19.88 6.63
C GLY A 515 0.18 19.86 5.11
N ALA A 516 -0.74 20.59 4.47
CA ALA A 516 -1.01 20.51 3.03
C ALA A 516 0.21 20.80 2.11
N LEU A 517 1.12 21.69 2.51
CA LEU A 517 2.36 21.96 1.74
C LEU A 517 3.44 20.89 1.89
N ALA A 518 3.45 20.14 2.99
CA ALA A 518 4.36 19.01 3.17
C ALA A 518 3.87 17.78 2.40
N ASP A 519 2.56 17.57 2.35
CA ASP A 519 1.92 16.46 1.63
C ASP A 519 2.07 16.60 0.11
N ALA A 520 2.09 17.83 -0.41
CA ALA A 520 2.33 18.13 -1.82
C ALA A 520 3.80 17.97 -2.27
N ASP A 521 4.73 17.91 -1.31
CA ASP A 521 6.16 17.63 -1.54
C ASP A 521 6.47 16.10 -1.49
N LEU A 522 5.61 15.32 -2.14
CA LEU A 522 5.67 13.85 -2.18
C LEU A 522 6.97 13.30 -2.81
N TRP A 523 7.73 14.14 -3.50
CA TRP A 523 8.91 13.80 -4.30
C TRP A 523 10.24 14.30 -3.72
N GLY A 524 10.22 14.91 -2.53
CA GLY A 524 11.42 15.32 -1.79
C GLY A 524 12.15 16.50 -2.41
N VAL A 525 11.37 17.50 -2.83
CA VAL A 525 11.79 18.74 -3.47
C VAL A 525 12.25 19.75 -2.40
N VAL A 526 11.66 19.77 -1.20
CA VAL A 526 11.96 20.74 -0.11
C VAL A 526 12.83 20.18 1.01
#